data_AF-A0A7J9VN82-F1
#
_entry.id   AF-A0A7J9VN82-F1
#
_cell.length_a   1.000
_cell.length_b   1.000
_cell.length_c   1.000
_cell.angle_alpha   90.00
_cell.angle_beta   90.00
_cell.angle_gamma   90.00
#
_symmetry.space_group_name_H-M   'P 1'
#
loop_
_entity.id
_entity.type
_entity.pdbx_description
1 polymer ?
#
loop_
_entity_poly.entity_id
_entity_poly.type
_entity_poly.pdbx_seq_one_letter_code
_entity_poly.pdbx_strand_id
1 'polypeptide(L)'
;MTTRSASESTALHSLDGRSRVWRHAFVYLWLTFSAVSALVGDQETAVVHVTSVALTAVLGGWYWWWHIAAPPRTRRLPDHAYLIGGLVIWAVLVALNPSFLLVGVSILAPYCFDSIRWALAVLTPFAGLWLCQRYQAGNGLTWIDVAVCLLVIASGAVVTGYVGTLARENAERQRLIDELQAAQTELAAAEREAGVLAERQRLARDIHDTLSQGFASIVMLLEAAEASLDAGHSARRQVAAALRSARENLAESRRVVWALRPDSPAAGRLPDAVGLVASQLETRDRAESAAGGDRRATSAGPAGGGPRCCGSPRRRWRTSASTPPRRV
;
A
#
# COMPACT_ATOMS: atom_id res chain seq x y z
N MET A 1 -3.23 -8.57 2.93
CA MET A 1 -2.46 -7.72 1.99
C MET A 1 -1.67 -6.62 2.72
N THR A 2 -2.24 -5.98 3.74
CA THR A 2 -1.55 -5.01 4.62
C THR A 2 -0.32 -5.57 5.35
N THR A 3 -0.34 -6.83 5.79
CA THR A 3 0.78 -7.47 6.50
C THR A 3 2.04 -7.66 5.64
N ARG A 4 1.90 -7.82 4.32
CA ARG A 4 3.04 -8.04 3.42
C ARG A 4 3.77 -6.74 3.10
N SER A 5 3.04 -5.65 2.82
CA SER A 5 3.64 -4.31 2.65
C SER A 5 4.32 -3.79 3.93
N ALA A 6 3.78 -4.15 5.10
CA ALA A 6 4.42 -3.85 6.39
C ALA A 6 5.71 -4.65 6.59
N SER A 7 5.76 -5.92 6.11
CA SER A 7 6.96 -6.76 6.19
C SER A 7 8.07 -6.32 5.23
N GLU A 8 7.71 -5.76 4.07
CA GLU A 8 8.65 -5.33 3.04
C GLU A 8 9.27 -3.96 3.38
N SER A 9 8.46 -3.03 3.87
CA SER A 9 8.95 -1.74 4.39
C SER A 9 9.85 -1.92 5.62
N THR A 10 9.52 -2.88 6.52
CA THR A 10 10.42 -3.23 7.63
C THR A 10 11.69 -3.92 7.17
N ALA A 11 11.64 -4.76 6.13
CA ALA A 11 12.84 -5.38 5.54
C ALA A 11 13.77 -4.32 4.92
N LEU A 12 13.26 -3.37 4.15
CA LEU A 12 14.02 -2.27 3.56
C LEU A 12 14.62 -1.35 4.64
N HIS A 13 13.84 -0.96 5.66
CA HIS A 13 14.36 -0.21 6.81
C HIS A 13 15.43 -1.00 7.59
N SER A 14 15.30 -2.34 7.66
CA SER A 14 16.31 -3.17 8.32
C SER A 14 17.62 -3.23 7.54
N LEU A 15 17.58 -3.18 6.20
CA LEU A 15 18.76 -3.14 5.35
C LEU A 15 19.47 -1.78 5.44
N ASP A 16 18.71 -0.69 5.48
CA ASP A 16 19.22 0.67 5.75
C ASP A 16 19.79 0.83 7.16
N GLY A 17 19.22 0.11 8.14
CA GLY A 17 19.78 0.04 9.49
C GLY A 17 21.10 -0.74 9.50
N ARG A 18 21.15 -1.88 8.79
CA ARG A 18 22.34 -2.74 8.72
C ARG A 18 23.50 -2.04 8.02
N SER A 19 23.25 -1.39 6.88
CA SER A 19 24.28 -0.64 6.15
C SER A 19 24.88 0.49 6.99
N ARG A 20 24.05 1.19 7.79
CA ARG A 20 24.51 2.17 8.78
C ARG A 20 25.37 1.54 9.87
N VAL A 21 24.95 0.42 10.44
CA VAL A 21 25.75 -0.30 11.46
C VAL A 21 27.11 -0.71 10.91
N TRP A 22 27.18 -1.27 9.70
CA TRP A 22 28.45 -1.64 9.07
C TRP A 22 29.34 -0.43 8.78
N ARG A 23 28.77 0.71 8.38
CA ARG A 23 29.52 1.97 8.23
C ARG A 23 30.13 2.44 9.55
N HIS A 24 29.37 2.44 10.64
CA HIS A 24 29.88 2.82 11.95
C HIS A 24 30.93 1.82 12.45
N ALA A 25 30.69 0.52 12.28
CA ALA A 25 31.62 -0.54 12.66
C ALA A 25 32.96 -0.39 11.93
N PHE A 26 32.94 -0.09 10.63
CA PHE A 26 34.15 0.19 9.85
C PHE A 26 34.94 1.38 10.39
N VAL A 27 34.26 2.49 10.73
CA VAL A 27 34.92 3.68 11.28
C VAL A 27 35.57 3.39 12.62
N TYR A 28 34.84 2.76 13.54
CA TYR A 28 35.38 2.43 14.87
C TYR A 28 36.47 1.36 14.80
N LEU A 29 36.38 0.39 13.89
CA LEU A 29 37.43 -0.62 13.67
C LEU A 29 38.76 0.01 13.25
N TRP A 30 38.73 0.98 12.33
CA TRP A 30 39.93 1.68 11.91
C TRP A 30 40.45 2.64 12.99
N LEU A 31 39.55 3.30 13.73
CA LEU A 31 39.90 4.15 14.85
C LEU A 31 40.62 3.35 15.95
N THR A 32 40.11 2.16 16.29
CA THR A 32 40.75 1.28 17.29
C THR A 32 42.06 0.70 16.78
N PHE A 33 42.12 0.28 15.51
CA PHE A 33 43.36 -0.19 14.88
C PHE A 33 44.47 0.87 14.98
N SER A 34 44.15 2.13 14.69
CA SER A 34 45.14 3.21 14.76
C SER A 34 45.51 3.60 16.20
N ALA A 35 44.57 3.51 17.14
CA ALA A 35 44.86 3.72 18.55
C ALA A 35 45.84 2.65 19.06
N VAL A 36 45.64 1.39 18.67
CA VAL A 36 46.52 0.28 19.00
C VAL A 36 47.89 0.44 18.33
N SER A 37 47.94 0.84 17.05
CA SER A 37 49.23 1.04 16.36
C SER A 37 50.06 2.15 17.02
N ALA A 38 49.42 3.21 17.51
CA ALA A 38 50.10 4.31 18.21
C ALA A 38 50.64 3.89 19.59
N LEU A 39 50.04 2.90 20.25
CA LEU A 39 50.50 2.36 21.54
C LEU A 39 51.66 1.36 21.39
N VAL A 40 51.81 0.74 20.22
CA VAL A 40 52.88 -0.23 19.91
C VAL A 40 54.17 0.46 19.41
N GLY A 41 54.12 1.76 19.10
CA GLY A 41 55.28 2.53 18.65
C GLY A 41 56.32 2.74 19.76
N ASP A 42 57.47 2.08 19.62
CA ASP A 42 58.52 1.88 20.65
C ASP A 42 59.37 3.12 21.01
N GLN A 43 58.98 4.35 20.59
CA GLN A 43 59.86 5.53 20.60
C GLN A 43 59.21 6.84 21.14
N GLU A 44 57.98 6.82 21.65
CA GLU A 44 57.29 8.06 22.05
C GLU A 44 57.22 8.31 23.57
N THR A 45 57.24 9.60 23.96
CA THR A 45 57.13 9.98 25.37
C THR A 45 55.72 9.73 25.91
N ALA A 46 55.57 9.44 27.21
CA ALA A 46 54.28 9.17 27.85
C ALA A 46 53.22 10.27 27.58
N VAL A 47 53.66 11.51 27.43
CA VAL A 47 52.80 12.65 27.07
C VAL A 47 52.17 12.45 25.69
N VAL A 48 52.92 11.97 24.69
CA VAL A 48 52.41 11.79 23.32
C VAL A 48 51.38 10.66 23.26
N HIS A 49 51.58 9.57 24.01
CA HIS A 49 50.57 8.50 24.09
C HIS A 49 49.26 8.98 24.72
N VAL A 50 49.32 9.69 25.85
CA VAL A 50 48.11 10.24 26.51
C VAL A 50 47.39 11.24 25.60
N THR A 51 48.13 12.11 24.93
CA THR A 51 47.57 13.11 24.01
C THR A 51 46.92 12.45 22.80
N SER A 52 47.54 11.40 22.24
CA SER A 52 47.04 10.63 21.10
C SER A 52 45.74 9.89 21.41
N VAL A 53 45.66 9.25 22.58
CA VAL A 53 44.43 8.58 23.04
C VAL A 53 43.32 9.60 23.28
N ALA A 54 43.63 10.74 23.90
CA ALA A 54 42.65 11.81 24.13
C ALA A 54 42.09 12.38 22.83
N LEU A 55 42.95 12.69 21.84
CA LEU A 55 42.49 13.20 20.54
C LEU A 55 41.73 12.14 19.73
N THR A 56 42.10 10.86 19.83
CA THR A 56 41.35 9.77 19.18
C THR A 56 39.93 9.65 19.77
N ALA A 57 39.79 9.80 21.09
CA ALA A 57 38.49 9.84 21.75
C ALA A 57 37.67 11.08 21.34
N VAL A 58 38.31 12.24 21.19
CA VAL A 58 37.67 13.46 20.66
C VAL A 58 37.17 13.25 19.23
N LEU A 59 37.97 12.62 18.36
CA LEU A 59 37.56 12.32 16.99
C LEU A 59 36.39 11.32 16.94
N GLY A 60 36.43 10.28 17.78
CA GLY A 60 35.32 9.33 17.92
C GLY A 60 34.05 9.99 18.46
N GLY A 61 34.19 10.93 19.40
CA GLY A 61 33.08 11.75 19.93
C GLY A 61 32.51 12.72 18.89
N TRP A 62 33.37 13.35 18.09
CA TRP A 62 32.96 14.20 16.96
C TRP A 62 32.15 13.42 15.91
N TYR A 63 32.63 12.22 15.55
CA TYR A 63 31.91 11.31 14.67
C TYR A 63 30.55 10.89 15.24
N TRP A 64 30.53 10.46 16.51
CA TRP A 64 29.32 10.05 17.20
C TRP A 64 28.30 11.19 17.29
N TRP A 65 28.75 12.39 17.63
CA TRP A 65 27.90 13.57 17.70
C TRP A 65 27.24 13.85 16.36
N TRP A 66 28.00 13.87 15.26
CA TRP A 66 27.47 14.23 13.95
C TRP A 66 26.57 13.15 13.33
N HIS A 67 26.92 11.88 13.48
CA HIS A 67 26.24 10.79 12.77
C HIS A 67 25.20 10.03 13.60
N ILE A 68 25.27 10.06 14.93
CA ILE A 68 24.39 9.28 15.81
C ILE A 68 23.54 10.20 16.71
N ALA A 69 24.14 11.20 17.35
CA ALA A 69 23.45 12.00 18.37
C ALA A 69 22.80 13.30 17.85
N ALA A 70 23.25 13.84 16.72
CA ALA A 70 22.77 15.12 16.19
C ALA A 70 21.27 15.06 15.83
N PRO A 71 20.41 15.86 16.49
CA PRO A 71 18.98 15.87 16.20
C PRO A 71 18.71 16.38 14.77
N PRO A 72 17.58 16.00 14.14
CA PRO A 72 17.27 16.38 12.75
C PRO A 72 17.23 17.89 12.47
N ARG A 73 17.18 18.74 13.51
CA ARG A 73 17.27 20.21 13.43
C ARG A 73 18.69 20.75 13.15
N THR A 74 19.76 20.03 13.50
CA THR A 74 21.15 20.45 13.24
C THR A 74 21.66 20.07 11.85
N ARG A 75 20.89 19.32 11.05
CA ARG A 75 21.17 19.05 9.61
C ARG A 75 21.18 20.28 8.70
N ARG A 76 20.88 21.48 9.23
CA ARG A 76 21.07 22.75 8.51
C ARG A 76 22.53 23.19 8.46
N LEU A 77 23.40 22.65 9.31
CA LEU A 77 24.83 22.82 9.13
C LEU A 77 25.24 22.02 7.89
N PRO A 78 25.85 22.66 6.90
CA PRO A 78 26.22 22.00 5.66
C PRO A 78 27.31 20.94 5.92
N ASP A 79 27.25 19.82 5.20
CA ASP A 79 28.12 18.64 5.38
C ASP A 79 29.64 18.96 5.38
N HIS A 80 30.04 20.08 4.77
CA HIS A 80 31.42 20.56 4.81
C HIS A 80 31.90 20.95 6.22
N ALA A 81 31.01 21.36 7.13
CA ALA A 81 31.38 21.72 8.50
C ALA A 81 31.91 20.51 9.29
N TYR A 82 31.30 19.33 9.09
CA TYR A 82 31.81 18.07 9.62
C TYR A 82 33.16 17.72 9.03
N LEU A 83 33.28 17.83 7.70
CA LEU A 83 34.51 17.49 6.99
C LEU A 83 35.67 18.39 7.42
N ILE A 84 35.44 19.70 7.52
CA ILE A 84 36.45 20.66 7.96
C ILE A 84 36.84 20.40 9.43
N GLY A 85 35.87 20.21 10.33
CA GLY A 85 36.16 19.92 11.73
C GLY A 85 36.92 18.61 11.92
N GLY A 86 36.48 17.55 11.25
CA GLY A 86 37.15 16.25 11.26
C GLY A 86 38.56 16.31 10.64
N LEU A 87 38.73 17.03 9.53
CA LEU A 87 40.03 17.25 8.88
C LEU A 87 41.00 18.00 9.79
N VAL A 88 40.54 19.03 10.51
CA VAL A 88 41.39 19.78 11.45
C VAL A 88 41.85 18.89 12.60
N ILE A 89 40.93 18.17 13.24
CA ILE A 89 41.25 17.25 14.35
C ILE A 89 42.23 16.16 13.86
N TRP A 90 41.99 15.61 12.67
CA TRP A 90 42.85 14.62 12.06
C TRP A 90 44.25 15.16 11.68
N ALA A 91 44.33 16.38 11.13
CA ALA A 91 45.61 17.01 10.81
C ALA A 91 46.46 17.21 12.07
N VAL A 92 45.85 17.57 13.20
CA VAL A 92 46.53 17.66 14.50
C VAL A 92 47.02 16.29 14.97
N LEU A 93 46.21 15.23 14.83
CA LEU A 93 46.60 13.85 15.14
C LEU A 93 47.81 13.38 14.32
N VAL A 94 47.81 13.65 13.00
CA VAL A 94 48.92 13.29 12.11
C VAL A 94 50.20 14.08 12.43
N ALA A 95 50.06 15.34 12.83
CA ALA A 95 51.19 16.18 13.24
C ALA A 95 51.84 15.68 14.54
N LEU A 96 51.05 15.08 15.45
CA LEU A 96 51.55 14.50 16.69
C LEU A 96 52.20 13.14 16.47
N ASN A 97 51.55 12.26 15.69
CA ASN A 97 52.09 10.95 15.40
C ASN A 97 51.71 10.49 13.97
N PRO A 98 52.71 10.19 13.12
CA PRO A 98 52.54 9.69 11.76
C PRO A 98 51.60 8.50 11.57
N SER A 99 51.50 7.62 12.57
CA SER A 99 50.70 6.39 12.49
C SER A 99 49.20 6.67 12.29
N PHE A 100 48.72 7.87 12.64
CA PHE A 100 47.32 8.29 12.47
C PHE A 100 46.92 8.66 11.05
N LEU A 101 47.84 8.62 10.07
CA LEU A 101 47.49 8.86 8.68
C LEU A 101 46.34 7.95 8.24
N LEU A 102 46.38 6.66 8.55
CA LEU A 102 45.35 5.71 8.13
C LEU A 102 43.93 6.00 8.66
N VAL A 103 43.79 6.72 9.78
CA VAL A 103 42.47 7.13 10.34
C VAL A 103 41.72 8.10 9.44
N GLY A 104 42.41 8.83 8.56
CA GLY A 104 41.76 9.76 7.64
C GLY A 104 40.75 9.06 6.70
N VAL A 105 40.99 7.79 6.38
CA VAL A 105 40.06 6.95 5.60
C VAL A 105 38.73 6.77 6.32
N SER A 106 38.73 6.69 7.66
CA SER A 106 37.53 6.49 8.47
C SER A 106 36.61 7.72 8.49
N ILE A 107 37.19 8.93 8.48
CA ILE A 107 36.43 10.19 8.43
C ILE A 107 35.72 10.34 7.08
N LEU A 108 36.36 9.83 6.02
CA LEU A 108 35.91 10.00 4.64
C LEU A 108 35.00 8.87 4.14
N ALA A 109 35.12 7.67 4.71
CA ALA A 109 34.32 6.50 4.33
C ALA A 109 32.81 6.80 4.20
N PRO A 110 32.16 7.56 5.11
CA PRO A 110 30.75 7.91 4.97
C PRO A 110 30.39 8.69 3.70
N TYR A 111 31.29 9.52 3.18
CA TYR A 111 31.06 10.42 2.04
C TYR A 111 31.57 9.86 0.71
N CYS A 112 32.56 8.97 0.75
CA CYS A 112 33.00 8.23 -0.44
C CYS A 112 31.85 7.44 -1.07
N PHE A 113 30.94 6.87 -0.26
CA PHE A 113 29.81 6.09 -0.76
C PHE A 113 28.79 6.92 -1.55
N ASP A 114 28.72 8.24 -1.33
CA ASP A 114 27.72 9.09 -1.97
C ASP A 114 28.20 9.64 -3.33
N SER A 115 29.52 9.85 -3.51
CA SER A 115 30.06 10.20 -4.82
C SER A 115 31.57 9.94 -4.97
N ILE A 116 31.97 9.49 -6.17
CA ILE A 116 33.38 9.28 -6.51
C ILE A 116 34.20 10.58 -6.55
N ARG A 117 33.53 11.73 -6.75
CA ARG A 117 34.19 13.05 -6.82
C ARG A 117 34.75 13.47 -5.47
N TRP A 118 33.98 13.26 -4.40
CA TRP A 118 34.42 13.53 -3.03
C TRP A 118 35.50 12.54 -2.56
N ALA A 119 35.39 11.27 -2.99
CA ALA A 119 36.43 10.28 -2.73
C ALA A 119 37.78 10.72 -3.30
N LEU A 120 37.83 11.12 -4.58
CA LEU A 120 39.06 11.57 -5.23
C LEU A 120 39.58 12.89 -4.64
N ALA A 121 38.70 13.87 -4.43
CA ALA A 121 39.09 15.20 -3.93
C ALA A 121 39.81 15.16 -2.57
N VAL A 122 39.54 14.15 -1.74
CA VAL A 122 40.16 14.01 -0.41
C VAL A 122 41.26 12.94 -0.38
N LEU A 123 41.14 11.85 -1.15
CA LEU A 123 42.19 10.82 -1.23
C LEU A 123 43.48 11.33 -1.89
N THR A 124 43.39 12.25 -2.85
CA THR A 124 44.56 12.84 -3.51
C THR A 124 45.46 13.66 -2.58
N PRO A 125 44.96 14.67 -1.83
CA PRO A 125 45.79 15.40 -0.88
C PRO A 125 46.26 14.53 0.28
N PHE A 126 45.46 13.53 0.68
CA PHE A 126 45.85 12.53 1.68
C PHE A 126 47.09 11.72 1.27
N ALA A 127 47.08 11.16 0.06
CA ALA A 127 48.22 10.42 -0.48
C ALA A 127 49.46 11.31 -0.63
N GLY A 128 49.27 12.57 -1.03
CA GLY A 128 50.36 13.55 -1.11
C GLY A 128 51.01 13.85 0.25
N LEU A 129 50.19 14.02 1.30
CA LEU A 129 50.68 14.26 2.66
C LEU A 129 51.45 13.05 3.21
N TRP A 130 50.95 11.83 2.95
CA TRP A 130 51.62 10.59 3.35
C TRP A 130 52.98 10.41 2.65
N LEU A 131 53.05 10.69 1.34
CA LEU A 131 54.31 10.67 0.58
C LEU A 131 55.31 11.72 1.10
N CYS A 132 54.84 12.93 1.40
CA CYS A 132 55.68 14.01 1.91
C CYS A 132 56.28 13.65 3.27
N GLN A 133 55.50 13.02 4.14
CA GLN A 133 55.99 12.56 5.43
C GLN A 133 57.01 11.43 5.30
N ARG A 134 56.80 10.46 4.40
CA ARG A 134 57.79 9.40 4.13
C ARG A 134 59.10 9.96 3.58
N TYR A 135 59.02 11.00 2.75
CA TYR A 135 60.20 11.72 2.27
C TYR A 135 60.99 12.38 3.41
N GLN A 136 60.31 12.96 4.41
CA GLN A 136 60.98 13.60 5.55
C GLN A 136 61.54 12.61 6.57
N ALA A 137 60.92 11.43 6.73
CA ALA A 137 61.31 10.43 7.72
C ALA A 137 62.46 9.50 7.29
N GLY A 138 62.89 9.54 6.03
CA GLY A 138 63.96 8.68 5.50
C GLY A 138 64.78 9.36 4.40
N ASN A 139 65.76 8.65 3.85
CA ASN A 139 66.64 9.15 2.78
C ASN A 139 65.99 9.11 1.37
N GLY A 140 64.70 9.47 1.26
CA GLY A 140 63.94 9.50 0.00
C GLY A 140 62.70 8.59 -0.05
N LEU A 141 61.90 8.72 -1.10
CA LEU A 141 60.75 7.84 -1.35
C LEU A 141 61.22 6.45 -1.77
N THR A 142 60.75 5.42 -1.09
CA THR A 142 60.89 4.04 -1.60
C THR A 142 59.76 3.73 -2.58
N TRP A 143 60.00 2.81 -3.52
CA TRP A 143 58.95 2.35 -4.44
C TRP A 143 57.75 1.73 -3.71
N ILE A 144 57.99 1.09 -2.56
CA ILE A 144 56.94 0.52 -1.70
C ILE A 144 55.97 1.61 -1.24
N ASP A 145 56.46 2.82 -0.99
CA ASP A 145 55.63 3.93 -0.53
C ASP A 145 54.66 4.37 -1.62
N VAL A 146 55.19 4.59 -2.82
CA VAL A 146 54.36 4.93 -4.00
C VAL A 146 53.34 3.83 -4.28
N ALA A 147 53.76 2.56 -4.19
CA ALA A 147 52.88 1.42 -4.43
C ALA A 147 51.72 1.33 -3.43
N VAL A 148 51.97 1.57 -2.13
CA VAL A 148 50.91 1.58 -1.10
C VAL A 148 49.91 2.71 -1.33
N CYS A 149 50.37 3.92 -1.69
CA CYS A 149 49.47 5.03 -2.01
C CYS A 149 48.58 4.73 -3.22
N LEU A 150 49.17 4.20 -4.30
CA LEU A 150 48.40 3.80 -5.49
C LEU A 150 47.38 2.72 -5.16
N LEU A 151 47.74 1.74 -4.33
CA LEU A 151 46.84 0.68 -3.89
C LEU A 151 45.65 1.21 -3.07
N VAL A 152 45.88 2.15 -2.15
CA VAL A 152 44.81 2.77 -1.35
C VAL A 152 43.86 3.59 -2.24
N ILE A 153 44.39 4.36 -3.19
CA ILE A 153 43.57 5.13 -4.13
C ILE A 153 42.76 4.19 -5.03
N ALA A 154 43.41 3.16 -5.58
CA ALA A 154 42.77 2.19 -6.47
C ALA A 154 41.68 1.38 -5.73
N SER A 155 41.97 0.88 -4.53
CA SER A 155 40.97 0.16 -3.72
C SER A 155 39.80 1.05 -3.32
N GLY A 156 40.04 2.30 -2.92
CA GLY A 156 38.98 3.26 -2.61
C GLY A 156 38.09 3.57 -3.82
N ALA A 157 38.67 3.72 -5.01
CA ALA A 157 37.94 3.94 -6.25
C ALA A 157 37.10 2.72 -6.66
N VAL A 158 37.65 1.50 -6.55
CA VAL A 158 36.94 0.24 -6.83
C VAL A 158 35.77 0.05 -5.87
N VAL A 159 35.98 0.22 -4.56
CA VAL A 159 34.91 0.08 -3.55
C VAL A 159 33.79 1.09 -3.80
N THR A 160 34.14 2.36 -4.05
CA THR A 160 33.16 3.41 -4.35
C THR A 160 32.38 3.13 -5.63
N GLY A 161 33.08 2.69 -6.69
CA GLY A 161 32.46 2.29 -7.94
C GLY A 161 31.50 1.12 -7.76
N TYR A 162 31.92 0.08 -7.05
CA TYR A 162 31.11 -1.11 -6.77
C TYR A 162 29.86 -0.81 -5.94
N VAL A 163 29.99 0.00 -4.88
CA VAL A 163 28.84 0.42 -4.08
C VAL A 163 27.89 1.29 -4.92
N GLY A 164 28.43 2.16 -5.78
CA GLY A 164 27.63 2.96 -6.70
C GLY A 164 26.86 2.12 -7.72
N THR A 165 27.47 1.09 -8.30
CA THR A 165 26.77 0.16 -9.20
C THR A 165 25.72 -0.66 -8.46
N LEU A 166 26.04 -1.16 -7.26
CA LEU A 166 25.13 -1.94 -6.45
C LEU A 166 23.91 -1.11 -6.02
N ALA A 167 24.11 0.17 -5.68
CA ALA A 167 23.02 1.08 -5.36
C ALA A 167 22.07 1.30 -6.56
N ARG A 168 22.61 1.43 -7.77
CA ARG A 168 21.82 1.55 -9.00
C ARG A 168 21.04 0.27 -9.30
N GLU A 169 21.69 -0.89 -9.24
CA GLU A 169 21.03 -2.18 -9.46
C GLU A 169 19.92 -2.44 -8.44
N ASN A 170 20.15 -2.09 -7.18
CA ASN A 170 19.13 -2.22 -6.14
C ASN A 170 17.94 -1.30 -6.38
N ALA A 171 18.17 -0.05 -6.83
CA ALA A 171 17.09 0.87 -7.18
C ALA A 171 16.26 0.37 -8.36
N GLU A 172 16.92 -0.16 -9.40
CA GLU A 172 16.25 -0.78 -10.56
C GLU A 172 15.41 -2.00 -10.14
N ARG A 173 15.99 -2.90 -9.34
CA ARG A 173 15.29 -4.08 -8.82
C ARG A 173 14.08 -3.69 -7.97
N GLN A 174 14.23 -2.68 -7.10
CA GLN A 174 13.12 -2.24 -6.27
C GLN A 174 11.97 -1.70 -7.12
N ARG A 175 12.28 -0.88 -8.13
CA ARG A 175 11.28 -0.37 -9.08
C ARG A 175 10.54 -1.50 -9.79
N LEU A 176 11.25 -2.53 -10.27
CA LEU A 176 10.63 -3.68 -10.93
C LEU A 176 9.74 -4.50 -9.97
N ILE A 177 10.13 -4.64 -8.70
CA ILE A 177 9.31 -5.29 -7.68
C ILE A 177 8.02 -4.49 -7.48
N ASP A 178 8.13 -3.16 -7.34
CA ASP A 178 6.98 -2.28 -7.13
C ASP A 178 6.01 -2.33 -8.33
N GLU A 179 6.54 -2.32 -9.56
CA GLU A 179 5.76 -2.46 -10.80
C GLU A 179 5.06 -3.83 -10.88
N LEU A 180 5.76 -4.92 -10.53
CA LEU A 180 5.18 -6.27 -10.52
C LEU A 180 4.09 -6.42 -9.45
N GLN A 181 4.29 -5.82 -8.27
CA GLN A 181 3.28 -5.80 -7.22
C GLN A 181 2.04 -5.02 -7.63
N ALA A 182 2.20 -3.86 -8.27
CA ALA A 182 1.09 -3.08 -8.80
C ALA A 182 0.29 -3.90 -9.83
N ALA A 183 0.96 -4.53 -10.80
CA ALA A 183 0.30 -5.38 -11.79
C ALA A 183 -0.45 -6.57 -11.15
N GLN A 184 0.14 -7.22 -10.14
CA GLN A 184 -0.54 -8.31 -9.41
C GLN A 184 -1.78 -7.83 -8.65
N THR A 185 -1.73 -6.63 -8.06
CA THR A 185 -2.90 -6.06 -7.36
C THR A 185 -4.04 -5.77 -8.33
N GLU A 186 -3.72 -5.26 -9.51
CA GLU A 186 -4.69 -4.99 -10.57
C GLU A 186 -5.30 -6.28 -11.12
N LEU A 187 -4.46 -7.29 -11.42
CA LEU A 187 -4.94 -8.60 -11.87
C LEU A 187 -5.85 -9.25 -10.82
N ALA A 188 -5.46 -9.23 -9.55
CA ALA A 188 -6.28 -9.79 -8.48
C ALA A 188 -7.59 -9.01 -8.26
N ALA A 189 -7.65 -7.73 -8.60
CA ALA A 189 -8.91 -6.97 -8.60
C ALA A 189 -9.80 -7.42 -9.76
N ALA A 190 -9.25 -7.51 -10.97
CA ALA A 190 -9.96 -7.97 -12.16
C ALA A 190 -10.49 -9.41 -12.02
N GLU A 191 -9.69 -10.32 -11.47
CA GLU A 191 -10.11 -11.70 -11.19
C GLU A 191 -11.25 -11.77 -10.17
N ARG A 192 -11.23 -10.91 -9.14
CA ARG A 192 -12.33 -10.84 -8.17
C ARG A 192 -13.62 -10.34 -8.81
N GLU A 193 -13.53 -9.31 -9.65
CA GLU A 193 -14.69 -8.78 -10.37
C GLU A 193 -15.27 -9.83 -11.33
N ALA A 194 -14.39 -10.49 -12.11
CA ALA A 194 -14.78 -11.58 -12.99
C ALA A 194 -15.39 -12.76 -12.20
N GLY A 195 -14.80 -13.11 -11.06
CA GLY A 195 -15.30 -14.14 -10.16
C GLY A 195 -16.69 -13.81 -9.59
N VAL A 196 -16.92 -12.57 -9.15
CA VAL A 196 -18.23 -12.12 -8.68
C VAL A 196 -19.28 -12.17 -9.78
N LEU A 197 -18.93 -11.78 -11.01
CA LEU A 197 -19.82 -11.86 -12.16
C LEU A 197 -20.16 -13.32 -12.53
N ALA A 198 -19.16 -14.19 -12.56
CA ALA A 198 -19.34 -15.62 -12.83
C ALA A 198 -20.23 -16.29 -11.76
N GLU A 199 -20.01 -15.94 -10.49
CA GLU A 199 -20.82 -16.42 -9.37
C GLU A 199 -22.28 -15.96 -9.48
N ARG A 200 -22.52 -14.67 -9.79
CA ARG A 200 -23.87 -14.15 -10.02
C ARG A 200 -24.58 -14.86 -11.16
N GLN A 201 -23.88 -15.16 -12.25
CA GLN A 201 -24.45 -15.91 -13.37
C GLN A 201 -24.79 -17.35 -12.98
N ARG A 202 -23.93 -18.02 -12.19
CA ARG A 202 -24.21 -19.36 -11.67
C ARG A 202 -25.44 -19.35 -10.78
N LEU A 203 -25.48 -18.44 -9.80
CA LEU A 203 -26.61 -18.29 -8.89
C LEU A 203 -27.92 -17.99 -9.63
N ALA A 204 -27.90 -17.11 -10.64
CA ALA A 204 -29.08 -16.82 -11.44
C ALA A 204 -29.60 -18.08 -12.17
N ARG A 205 -28.71 -18.95 -12.65
CA ARG A 205 -29.07 -20.22 -13.29
C ARG A 205 -29.63 -21.23 -12.28
N ASP A 206 -28.95 -21.44 -11.15
CA ASP A 206 -29.38 -22.41 -10.12
C ASP A 206 -30.73 -22.02 -9.50
N ILE A 207 -30.94 -20.73 -9.24
CA ILE A 207 -32.23 -20.19 -8.78
C ILE A 207 -33.30 -20.39 -9.86
N HIS A 208 -32.98 -20.13 -11.13
CA HIS A 208 -33.92 -20.31 -12.23
C HIS A 208 -34.39 -21.76 -12.37
N ASP A 209 -33.45 -22.70 -12.31
CA ASP A 209 -33.74 -24.12 -12.47
C ASP A 209 -34.60 -24.61 -11.29
N THR A 210 -34.26 -24.22 -10.07
CA THR A 210 -35.01 -24.59 -8.85
C THR A 210 -36.41 -23.99 -8.83
N LEU A 211 -36.56 -22.68 -9.12
CA LEU A 211 -37.86 -22.01 -9.15
C LEU A 211 -38.74 -22.56 -10.29
N SER A 212 -38.18 -22.73 -11.48
CA SER A 212 -38.92 -23.24 -12.63
C SER A 212 -39.42 -24.66 -12.37
N GLN A 213 -38.58 -25.51 -11.79
CA GLN A 213 -38.96 -26.87 -11.42
C GLN A 213 -40.03 -26.88 -10.32
N GLY A 214 -39.87 -26.05 -9.27
CA GLY A 214 -40.84 -25.94 -8.17
C GLY A 214 -42.22 -25.51 -8.66
N PHE A 215 -42.30 -24.46 -9.48
CA PHE A 215 -43.57 -24.00 -10.04
C PHE A 215 -44.17 -24.98 -11.04
N ALA A 216 -43.35 -25.66 -11.86
CA ALA A 216 -43.86 -26.71 -12.76
C ALA A 216 -44.50 -27.86 -11.97
N SER A 217 -43.89 -28.28 -10.86
CA SER A 217 -44.46 -29.29 -9.96
C SER A 217 -45.79 -28.83 -9.35
N ILE A 218 -45.87 -27.59 -8.86
CA ILE A 218 -47.11 -27.01 -8.32
C ILE A 218 -48.21 -26.96 -9.38
N VAL A 219 -47.89 -26.53 -10.61
CA VAL A 219 -48.85 -26.50 -11.72
C VAL A 219 -49.39 -27.91 -12.01
N MET A 220 -48.52 -28.92 -12.12
CA MET A 220 -48.95 -30.30 -12.35
C MET A 220 -49.84 -30.84 -11.21
N LEU A 221 -49.51 -30.57 -9.95
CA LEU A 221 -50.31 -30.96 -8.79
C LEU A 221 -51.69 -30.28 -8.78
N LEU A 222 -51.75 -28.98 -9.12
CA LEU A 222 -53.00 -28.24 -9.20
C LEU A 222 -53.86 -28.69 -10.38
N GLU A 223 -53.27 -29.02 -11.53
CA GLU A 223 -53.97 -29.59 -12.69
C GLU A 223 -54.58 -30.96 -12.35
N ALA A 224 -53.84 -31.83 -11.68
CA ALA A 224 -54.34 -33.11 -11.19
C ALA A 224 -55.48 -32.93 -10.17
N ALA A 225 -55.34 -31.99 -9.24
CA ALA A 225 -56.39 -31.66 -8.28
C ALA A 225 -57.66 -31.13 -8.97
N GLU A 226 -57.52 -30.22 -9.95
CA GLU A 226 -58.66 -29.69 -10.72
C GLU A 226 -59.38 -30.78 -11.52
N ALA A 227 -58.64 -31.72 -12.12
CA ALA A 227 -59.20 -32.85 -12.87
C ALA A 227 -59.97 -33.84 -11.99
N SER A 228 -59.61 -33.95 -10.71
CA SER A 228 -60.27 -34.83 -9.73
C SER A 228 -61.56 -34.27 -9.13
N LEU A 229 -61.86 -32.98 -9.34
CA LEU A 229 -63.04 -32.30 -8.80
C LEU A 229 -64.24 -32.33 -9.77
N ASP A 230 -65.44 -32.61 -9.24
CA ASP A 230 -66.69 -32.54 -10.01
C ASP A 230 -66.99 -31.13 -10.54
N ALA A 231 -67.77 -31.03 -11.63
CA ALA A 231 -68.07 -29.76 -12.32
C ALA A 231 -68.75 -28.68 -11.43
N GLY A 232 -69.40 -29.08 -10.33
CA GLY A 232 -70.07 -28.17 -9.38
C GLY A 232 -69.33 -27.92 -8.06
N HIS A 233 -68.15 -28.51 -7.85
CA HIS A 233 -67.46 -28.44 -6.56
C HIS A 233 -67.00 -27.01 -6.22
N SER A 234 -67.31 -26.54 -5.01
CA SER A 234 -67.01 -25.17 -4.56
C SER A 234 -65.51 -24.82 -4.59
N ALA A 235 -64.65 -25.83 -4.39
CA ALA A 235 -63.18 -25.70 -4.40
C ALA A 235 -62.58 -25.47 -5.80
N ARG A 236 -63.31 -25.80 -6.89
CA ARG A 236 -62.79 -25.71 -8.27
C ARG A 236 -62.35 -24.28 -8.63
N ARG A 237 -63.11 -23.27 -8.18
CA ARG A 237 -62.74 -21.85 -8.36
C ARG A 237 -61.45 -21.47 -7.64
N GLN A 238 -61.18 -22.05 -6.48
CA GLN A 238 -59.97 -21.78 -5.68
C GLN A 238 -58.75 -22.45 -6.31
N VAL A 239 -58.87 -23.69 -6.79
CA VAL A 239 -57.80 -24.39 -7.52
C VAL A 239 -57.45 -23.65 -8.82
N ALA A 240 -58.45 -23.23 -9.61
CA ALA A 240 -58.22 -22.45 -10.82
C ALA A 240 -57.53 -21.10 -10.53
N ALA A 241 -57.82 -20.46 -9.39
CA ALA A 241 -57.13 -19.25 -8.97
C ALA A 241 -55.67 -19.51 -8.57
N ALA A 242 -55.41 -20.58 -7.81
CA ALA A 242 -54.06 -21.01 -7.45
C ALA A 242 -53.22 -21.35 -8.69
N LEU A 243 -53.82 -21.98 -9.69
CA LEU A 243 -53.17 -22.40 -10.92
C LEU A 243 -52.76 -21.18 -11.78
N ARG A 244 -53.63 -20.17 -11.89
CA ARG A 244 -53.26 -18.88 -12.50
C ARG A 244 -52.10 -18.20 -11.77
N SER A 245 -52.16 -18.15 -10.43
CA SER A 245 -51.10 -17.55 -9.62
C SER A 245 -49.76 -18.29 -9.77
N ALA A 246 -49.75 -19.62 -9.84
CA ALA A 246 -48.54 -20.40 -10.07
C ALA A 246 -47.93 -20.14 -11.47
N ARG A 247 -48.76 -20.03 -12.51
CA ARG A 247 -48.32 -19.68 -13.87
C ARG A 247 -47.77 -18.25 -13.96
N GLU A 248 -48.40 -17.30 -13.29
CA GLU A 248 -47.92 -15.91 -13.20
C GLU A 248 -46.57 -15.83 -12.47
N ASN A 249 -46.40 -16.54 -11.34
CA ASN A 249 -45.14 -16.57 -10.60
C ASN A 249 -44.00 -17.26 -11.37
N LEU A 250 -44.30 -18.27 -12.19
CA LEU A 250 -43.33 -18.87 -13.13
C LEU A 250 -42.89 -17.86 -14.20
N ALA A 251 -43.85 -17.10 -14.77
CA ALA A 251 -43.56 -16.07 -15.76
C ALA A 251 -42.76 -14.90 -15.16
N GLU A 252 -43.07 -14.51 -13.93
CA GLU A 252 -42.36 -13.45 -13.21
C GLU A 252 -40.93 -13.87 -12.83
N SER A 253 -40.75 -15.10 -12.34
CA SER A 253 -39.43 -15.65 -12.04
C SER A 253 -38.53 -15.70 -13.28
N ARG A 254 -39.09 -16.02 -14.46
CA ARG A 254 -38.39 -15.92 -15.75
C ARG A 254 -37.96 -14.50 -16.08
N ARG A 255 -38.81 -13.50 -15.83
CA ARG A 255 -38.50 -12.08 -16.07
C ARG A 255 -37.39 -11.56 -15.15
N VAL A 256 -37.46 -11.86 -13.85
CA VAL A 256 -36.45 -11.43 -12.87
C VAL A 256 -35.07 -12.01 -13.22
N VAL A 257 -34.98 -13.29 -13.57
CA VAL A 257 -33.72 -13.92 -14.00
C VAL A 257 -33.18 -13.31 -15.29
N TRP A 258 -34.05 -12.96 -16.24
CA TRP A 258 -33.65 -12.24 -17.46
C TRP A 258 -33.06 -10.86 -17.18
N ALA A 259 -33.48 -10.19 -16.11
CA ALA A 259 -32.92 -8.91 -15.68
C ALA A 259 -31.55 -9.05 -14.96
N LEU A 260 -31.21 -10.24 -14.43
CA LEU A 260 -29.90 -10.52 -13.83
C LEU A 260 -28.80 -10.87 -14.85
N ARG A 261 -29.14 -11.04 -16.14
CA ARG A 261 -28.16 -11.34 -17.19
C ARG A 261 -27.39 -10.06 -17.61
N PRO A 262 -26.05 -10.08 -17.69
CA PRO A 262 -25.24 -8.90 -18.00
C PRO A 262 -25.57 -8.23 -19.35
N ASP A 263 -25.97 -9.03 -20.35
CA ASP A 263 -26.27 -8.56 -21.71
C ASP A 263 -27.75 -8.17 -21.92
N SER A 264 -28.54 -8.08 -20.83
CA SER A 264 -29.94 -7.64 -20.94
C SER A 264 -30.00 -6.13 -21.21
N PRO A 265 -30.70 -5.67 -22.26
CA PRO A 265 -30.84 -4.23 -22.57
C PRO A 265 -31.42 -3.41 -21.41
N ALA A 266 -32.09 -4.05 -20.44
CA ALA A 266 -32.63 -3.43 -19.24
C ALA A 266 -31.57 -3.09 -18.17
N ALA A 267 -30.38 -3.68 -18.22
CA ALA A 267 -29.30 -3.44 -17.25
C ALA A 267 -28.58 -2.09 -17.48
N GLY A 268 -28.88 -1.39 -18.58
CA GLY A 268 -28.17 -0.18 -18.99
C GLY A 268 -28.44 1.08 -18.16
N ARG A 269 -29.61 1.23 -17.53
CA ARG A 269 -29.93 2.42 -16.71
C ARG A 269 -30.95 2.06 -15.63
N LEU A 270 -30.49 1.93 -14.38
CA LEU A 270 -31.34 1.84 -13.18
C LEU A 270 -32.54 2.82 -13.17
N PRO A 271 -32.40 4.09 -13.64
CA PRO A 271 -33.52 5.01 -13.75
C PRO A 271 -34.66 4.55 -14.68
N ASP A 272 -34.32 3.89 -15.79
CA ASP A 272 -35.30 3.46 -16.80
C ASP A 272 -36.12 2.26 -16.29
N ALA A 273 -35.48 1.35 -15.54
CA ALA A 273 -36.16 0.22 -14.89
C ALA A 273 -37.14 0.68 -13.79
N VAL A 274 -36.77 1.70 -13.01
CA VAL A 274 -37.65 2.28 -11.99
C VAL A 274 -38.83 3.03 -12.63
N GLY A 275 -38.59 3.72 -13.75
CA GLY A 275 -39.66 4.37 -14.53
C GLY A 275 -40.69 3.37 -15.07
N LEU A 276 -40.24 2.21 -15.53
CA LEU A 276 -41.11 1.14 -16.02
C LEU A 276 -42.02 0.59 -14.91
N VAL A 277 -41.45 0.31 -13.72
CA VAL A 277 -42.22 -0.18 -12.56
C VAL A 277 -43.22 0.87 -12.06
N ALA A 278 -42.82 2.14 -12.03
CA ALA A 278 -43.74 3.23 -11.66
C ALA A 278 -44.93 3.33 -12.64
N SER A 279 -44.67 3.22 -13.94
CA SER A 279 -45.73 3.25 -14.96
C SER A 279 -46.72 2.09 -14.85
N GLN A 280 -46.22 0.89 -14.50
CA GLN A 280 -47.06 -0.29 -14.32
C GLN A 280 -47.97 -0.18 -13.10
N LEU A 281 -47.47 0.37 -11.99
CA LEU A 281 -48.26 0.65 -10.80
C LEU A 281 -49.36 1.67 -11.09
N GLU A 282 -49.08 2.72 -11.86
CA GLU A 282 -50.10 3.68 -12.25
C GLU A 282 -51.19 3.08 -13.16
N THR A 283 -50.83 2.19 -14.09
CA THR A 283 -51.83 1.49 -14.90
C THR A 283 -52.69 0.54 -14.08
N ARG A 284 -52.12 -0.09 -13.05
CA ARG A 284 -52.86 -0.97 -12.15
C ARG A 284 -53.83 -0.18 -11.27
N ASP A 285 -53.39 0.95 -10.72
CA ASP A 285 -54.24 1.85 -9.92
C ASP A 285 -55.40 2.42 -10.75
N ARG A 286 -55.16 2.76 -12.04
CA ARG A 286 -56.22 3.20 -12.96
C ARG A 286 -57.20 2.07 -13.28
N ALA A 287 -56.73 0.84 -13.48
CA ALA A 287 -57.58 -0.32 -13.72
C ALA A 287 -58.43 -0.67 -12.49
N GLU A 288 -57.87 -0.60 -11.28
CA GLU A 288 -58.60 -0.81 -10.02
C GLU A 288 -59.60 0.31 -9.74
N SER A 289 -59.26 1.56 -10.07
CA SER A 289 -60.18 2.72 -9.95
C SER A 289 -61.36 2.64 -10.93
N ALA A 290 -61.11 2.18 -12.17
CA ALA A 290 -62.15 1.94 -13.16
C ALA A 290 -63.08 0.78 -12.75
N ALA A 291 -62.53 -0.30 -12.19
CA ALA A 291 -63.32 -1.43 -11.67
C ALA A 291 -64.08 -1.12 -10.35
N GLY A 292 -63.65 -0.07 -9.63
CA GLY A 292 -64.34 0.45 -8.45
C GLY A 292 -65.47 1.45 -8.76
N GLY A 293 -65.41 2.14 -9.91
CA GLY A 293 -66.41 3.12 -10.33
C GLY A 293 -67.75 2.51 -10.75
N ASP A 294 -67.72 1.32 -11.35
CA ASP A 294 -68.92 0.68 -11.91
C ASP A 294 -69.84 0.07 -10.82
N ARG A 295 -69.29 -0.27 -9.65
CA ARG A 295 -70.07 -0.81 -8.52
C ARG A 295 -70.87 0.23 -7.74
N ARG A 296 -70.72 1.53 -8.02
CA ARG A 296 -71.50 2.59 -7.36
C ARG A 296 -72.76 3.03 -8.12
N ALA A 297 -72.94 2.59 -9.36
CA ALA A 297 -74.08 3.00 -10.19
C ALA A 297 -75.31 2.06 -10.10
N THR A 298 -75.22 0.90 -9.45
CA THR A 298 -76.29 -0.12 -9.45
C THR A 298 -77.01 -0.38 -8.13
N SER A 299 -76.89 0.48 -7.12
CA SER A 299 -77.71 0.40 -5.90
C SER A 299 -78.41 1.71 -5.55
N ALA A 300 -79.34 2.14 -6.41
CA ALA A 300 -80.40 3.08 -6.03
C ALA A 300 -81.69 2.28 -5.71
N GLY A 301 -81.88 1.98 -4.43
CA GLY A 301 -83.11 1.44 -3.82
C GLY A 301 -83.23 1.97 -2.39
N PRO A 302 -84.43 2.28 -1.89
CA PRO A 302 -84.68 3.50 -1.13
C PRO A 302 -84.29 3.45 0.35
N ALA A 303 -84.09 4.66 0.87
CA ALA A 303 -83.60 5.00 2.19
C ALA A 303 -84.40 4.39 3.36
N GLY A 304 -83.67 3.92 4.37
CA GLY A 304 -84.19 3.55 5.68
C GLY A 304 -83.11 3.64 6.77
N GLY A 305 -83.14 4.74 7.52
CA GLY A 305 -82.84 4.88 8.96
C GLY A 305 -81.54 4.33 9.58
N GLY A 306 -80.76 5.23 10.18
CA GLY A 306 -80.09 4.96 11.47
C GLY A 306 -78.56 4.76 11.47
N PRO A 307 -77.88 4.91 12.64
CA PRO A 307 -76.73 5.80 12.72
C PRO A 307 -75.40 5.18 13.21
N ARG A 308 -74.30 5.95 12.97
CA ARG A 308 -73.04 6.07 13.74
C ARG A 308 -71.98 4.94 13.73
N CYS A 309 -70.73 5.43 13.74
CA CYS A 309 -69.54 4.99 14.49
C CYS A 309 -68.31 4.43 13.73
N CYS A 310 -67.16 5.04 14.08
CA CYS A 310 -65.76 4.56 14.07
C CYS A 310 -65.12 4.27 12.70
N GLY A 311 -63.97 4.82 12.30
CA GLY A 311 -62.82 5.35 13.02
C GLY A 311 -61.58 4.55 12.61
N SER A 312 -60.67 5.11 11.80
CA SER A 312 -59.25 4.69 11.77
C SER A 312 -58.34 5.74 11.10
N PRO A 313 -57.05 5.83 11.50
CA PRO A 313 -56.23 7.02 11.27
C PRO A 313 -55.34 6.90 10.03
N ARG A 314 -55.25 7.98 9.24
CA ARG A 314 -54.24 8.14 8.19
C ARG A 314 -52.86 8.41 8.82
N ARG A 315 -51.93 7.46 8.71
CA ARG A 315 -50.49 7.70 8.99
C ARG A 315 -49.88 8.55 7.88
N ARG A 316 -49.43 9.75 8.23
CA ARG A 316 -48.69 10.69 7.39
C ARG A 316 -47.20 10.36 7.49
N TRP A 317 -46.58 9.91 6.41
CA TRP A 317 -45.12 9.77 6.32
C TRP A 317 -44.49 11.17 6.20
N ARG A 318 -43.63 11.53 7.17
CA ARG A 318 -42.77 12.72 7.13
C ARG A 318 -41.49 12.32 6.39
N THR A 319 -41.19 12.96 5.27
CA THR A 319 -39.86 12.94 4.66
C THR A 319 -38.99 13.98 5.36
N SER A 320 -37.90 13.55 5.99
CA SER A 320 -36.85 14.42 6.53
C SER A 320 -35.83 14.69 5.44
N ALA A 321 -35.78 15.93 4.95
CA ALA A 321 -34.68 16.43 4.13
C ALA A 321 -33.49 16.78 5.04
N SER A 322 -32.35 16.15 4.82
CA SER A 322 -31.07 16.52 5.43
C SER A 322 -30.29 17.44 4.49
N THR A 323 -29.97 18.62 5.00
CA THR A 323 -29.09 19.63 4.39
C THR A 323 -27.62 19.25 4.62
N PRO A 324 -26.69 19.47 3.65
CA PRO A 324 -25.26 19.27 3.89
C PRO A 324 -24.62 20.57 4.44
N PRO A 325 -23.60 20.49 5.32
CA PRO A 325 -22.88 21.68 5.74
C PRO A 325 -21.78 22.09 4.76
N ARG A 326 -21.61 23.41 4.66
CA ARG A 326 -20.64 24.14 3.85
C ARG A 326 -19.19 23.95 4.35
N ARG A 327 -18.27 24.05 3.38
CA ARG A 327 -16.84 24.29 3.55
C ARG A 327 -16.56 25.59 4.31
N VAL A 328 -15.58 25.54 5.22
CA VAL A 328 -14.47 26.51 5.39
C VAL A 328 -13.25 25.70 5.78
#